data_AF-A0A969MB57-F1
#
_entry.id   AF-A0A969MB57-F1
#
_cell.length_a   1.000
_cell.length_b   1.000
_cell.length_c   1.000
_cell.angle_alpha   90.00
_cell.angle_beta   90.00
_cell.angle_gamma   90.00
#
_symmetry.space_group_name_H-M   'P 1'
#
loop_
_entity.id
_entity.type
_entity.pdbx_description
1 polymer ?
#
loop_
_entity_poly.entity_id
_entity_poly.type
_entity_poly.pdbx_seq_one_letter_code
_entity_poly.pdbx_strand_id
1 'polypeptide(L)'
;ICNSRKVDREIDLIETLAERLNTQMIHFVPRDNIVQHAELRRMTVNEYAPDSAQAKEYAALAEKIVNNKNLTIPTPLDRTR
;
A
#
# COMPACT_ATOMS: atom_id res chain seq x y z
N ILE A 1 -2.03 -2.60 -3.45
CA ILE A 1 -1.36 -1.79 -2.41
C ILE A 1 0.07 -1.56 -2.88
N CYS A 2 0.57 -0.32 -2.85
CA CYS A 2 1.97 -0.02 -3.13
C CYS A 2 2.68 0.31 -1.81
N ASN A 3 3.79 -0.38 -1.52
CA ASN A 3 4.66 -0.04 -0.38
C ASN A 3 5.86 0.73 -0.92
N SER A 4 5.92 2.03 -0.63
CA SER A 4 6.88 2.91 -1.30
C SER A 4 8.33 2.52 -1.02
N ARG A 5 9.14 2.58 -2.06
CA ARG A 5 10.61 2.48 -2.00
C ARG A 5 11.30 3.82 -2.21
N LYS A 6 10.54 4.93 -2.22
CA LYS A 6 11.00 6.30 -2.53
C LYS A 6 11.67 6.38 -3.92
N VAL A 7 11.01 5.78 -4.92
CA VAL A 7 11.43 5.83 -6.32
C VAL A 7 10.58 6.85 -7.07
N ASP A 8 11.18 7.55 -8.04
CA ASP A 8 10.47 8.52 -8.85
C ASP A 8 9.32 7.86 -9.65
N ARG A 9 8.16 8.51 -9.66
CA ARG A 9 6.94 8.07 -10.38
C ARG A 9 6.42 6.68 -9.98
N GLU A 10 6.69 6.25 -8.74
CA GLU A 10 6.24 4.95 -8.22
C GLU A 10 4.71 4.84 -8.19
N ILE A 11 4.01 5.95 -7.91
CA ILE A 11 2.53 6.01 -7.95
C ILE A 11 2.03 5.73 -9.37
N ASP A 12 2.44 6.55 -10.34
CA ASP A 12 2.01 6.44 -11.74
C ASP A 12 2.29 5.04 -12.32
N LEU A 13 3.45 4.47 -11.98
CA LEU A 13 3.84 3.14 -12.44
C LEU A 13 2.90 2.05 -11.91
N ILE A 14 2.59 2.09 -10.61
CA ILE A 14 1.74 1.06 -9.98
C ILE A 14 0.26 1.24 -10.35
N GLU A 15 -0.20 2.48 -10.53
CA GLU A 15 -1.54 2.75 -11.07
C GLU A 15 -1.68 2.18 -12.48
N THR A 16 -0.73 2.47 -13.38
CA THR A 16 -0.71 1.91 -14.75
C THR A 16 -0.66 0.38 -14.73
N LEU A 17 0.13 -0.22 -13.85
CA LEU A 17 0.21 -1.68 -13.70
C LEU A 17 -1.12 -2.27 -13.22
N ALA A 18 -1.75 -1.64 -12.22
CA ALA A 18 -3.02 -2.09 -11.67
C ALA A 18 -4.13 -2.04 -12.73
N GLU A 19 -4.21 -0.96 -13.52
CA GLU A 19 -5.14 -0.83 -14.63
C GLU A 19 -4.97 -1.95 -15.65
N ARG A 20 -3.71 -2.21 -16.08
CA ARG A 20 -3.40 -3.28 -17.05
C ARG A 20 -3.76 -4.67 -16.53
N LEU A 21 -3.62 -4.90 -15.23
CA LEU A 21 -3.99 -6.15 -14.55
C LEU A 21 -5.50 -6.28 -14.30
N ASN A 22 -6.32 -5.33 -14.74
CA ASN A 22 -7.75 -5.25 -14.42
C ASN A 22 -8.00 -5.19 -12.91
N THR A 23 -7.24 -4.37 -12.19
CA THR A 23 -7.41 -4.14 -10.76
C THR A 23 -7.10 -2.68 -10.41
N GLN A 24 -6.97 -2.37 -9.13
CA GLN A 24 -6.68 -1.01 -8.65
C GLN A 24 -5.59 -0.99 -7.57
N MET A 25 -4.86 0.11 -7.53
CA MET A 25 -4.02 0.42 -6.38
C MET A 25 -4.89 0.96 -5.24
N ILE A 26 -5.36 0.08 -4.34
CA ILE A 26 -6.21 0.46 -3.20
C ILE A 26 -5.59 1.58 -2.35
N HIS A 27 -4.27 1.54 -2.14
CA HIS A 27 -3.58 2.52 -1.30
C HIS A 27 -2.08 2.52 -1.60
N PHE A 28 -1.45 3.68 -1.39
CA PHE A 28 -0.02 3.90 -1.44
C PHE A 28 0.50 4.16 -0.03
N VAL A 29 1.34 3.28 0.49
CA VAL A 29 1.90 3.37 1.85
C VAL A 29 3.27 4.06 1.77
N PRO A 30 3.44 5.24 2.39
CA PRO A 30 4.73 5.93 2.41
C PRO A 30 5.77 5.17 3.24
N ARG A 31 7.04 5.44 2.95
CA ARG A 31 8.18 4.85 3.66
C ARG A 31 8.52 5.69 4.88
N ASP A 32 8.25 5.15 6.07
CA ASP A 32 8.55 5.78 7.37
C ASP A 32 9.45 4.88 8.23
N ASN A 33 10.40 5.49 8.94
CA ASN A 33 11.32 4.79 9.83
C ASN A 33 10.65 4.30 11.12
N ILE A 34 9.49 4.86 11.48
CA ILE A 34 8.72 4.43 12.65
C ILE A 34 8.34 2.95 12.58
N VAL A 35 8.19 2.40 11.36
CA VAL A 35 7.95 0.98 11.11
C VAL A 35 9.08 0.14 11.70
N GLN A 36 10.34 0.49 11.43
CA GLN A 36 11.48 -0.26 11.97
C GLN A 36 11.57 -0.11 13.49
N HIS A 37 11.23 1.06 14.06
CA HIS A 37 11.22 1.26 15.51
C HIS A 37 10.15 0.44 16.22
N ALA A 38 8.98 0.25 15.61
CA ALA A 38 7.92 -0.62 16.10
C ALA A 38 8.33 -2.11 15.98
N GLU A 39 8.87 -2.52 14.83
CA GLU A 39 9.34 -3.88 14.57
C GLU A 39 10.43 -4.31 15.57
N LEU A 40 11.40 -3.45 15.89
CA LEU A 40 12.44 -3.70 16.89
C LEU A 40 11.88 -4.01 18.29
N ARG A 41 10.67 -3.52 18.59
CA ARG A 41 9.97 -3.77 19.86
C ARG A 41 8.91 -4.86 19.75
N ARG A 42 8.85 -5.57 18.62
CA ARG A 42 7.85 -6.61 18.32
C ARG A 42 6.41 -6.10 18.43
N MET A 43 6.20 -4.83 18.09
CA MET A 43 4.90 -4.18 18.07
C MET A 43 4.55 -3.76 16.64
N THR A 44 3.27 -3.66 16.35
CA THR A 44 2.78 -2.95 15.16
C THR A 44 2.93 -1.43 15.35
N VAL A 45 2.89 -0.67 14.25
CA VAL A 45 2.91 0.80 14.33
C VAL A 45 1.69 1.35 15.09
N ASN A 46 0.53 0.70 14.97
CA ASN A 46 -0.68 1.07 15.68
C ASN A 46 -0.56 0.90 17.21
N GLU A 47 0.18 -0.11 17.68
CA GLU A 47 0.45 -0.31 19.11
C GLU A 47 1.57 0.61 19.61
N TYR A 48 2.64 0.75 18.83
CA TYR A 48 3.84 1.50 19.22
C TYR A 48 3.62 3.02 19.19
N ALA A 49 2.92 3.53 18.17
CA ALA A 49 2.74 4.95 17.91
C ALA A 49 1.38 5.21 17.22
N PRO A 50 0.26 5.07 17.96
CA PRO A 50 -1.10 5.15 17.41
C PRO A 50 -1.41 6.48 16.71
N ASP A 51 -0.82 7.59 17.17
CA ASP A 51 -1.06 8.93 16.62
C ASP A 51 -0.14 9.31 15.45
N SER A 52 0.77 8.41 15.06
CA SER A 52 1.73 8.66 13.97
C SER A 52 1.05 8.79 12.60
N ALA A 53 1.71 9.50 11.68
CA ALA A 53 1.25 9.58 10.29
C ALA A 53 1.12 8.18 9.67
N GLN A 54 2.10 7.32 9.91
CA GLN A 54 2.09 5.93 9.42
C GLN A 54 0.92 5.10 9.97
N ALA A 55 0.56 5.26 11.25
CA ALA A 55 -0.63 4.59 11.82
C ALA A 55 -1.92 5.05 11.12
N LYS A 56 -2.03 6.35 10.78
CA LYS A 56 -3.17 6.90 10.03
C LYS A 56 -3.23 6.34 8.61
N GLU A 57 -2.09 6.16 7.94
CA GLU A 57 -2.06 5.51 6.62
C GLU A 57 -2.55 4.06 6.68
N TYR A 58 -2.16 3.30 7.70
CA TYR A 58 -2.68 1.94 7.90
C TYR A 58 -4.18 1.93 8.21
N ALA A 59 -4.69 2.88 8.99
CA ALA A 59 -6.13 3.02 9.24
C ALA A 59 -6.90 3.34 7.95
N ALA A 60 -6.40 4.27 7.14
CA ALA A 60 -6.99 4.61 5.85
C ALA A 60 -6.95 3.43 4.87
N LEU A 61 -5.84 2.67 4.83
CA LEU A 61 -5.74 1.43 4.07
C LEU A 61 -6.78 0.40 4.54
N ALA A 62 -6.91 0.20 5.86
CA ALA A 62 -7.87 -0.75 6.42
C ALA A 62 -9.31 -0.39 6.03
N GLU A 63 -9.69 0.88 6.14
CA GLU A 63 -11.01 1.37 5.72
C GLU A 63 -11.27 1.12 4.23
N LYS A 64 -10.29 1.43 3.36
CA LYS A 64 -10.41 1.19 1.92
C LYS A 64 -10.54 -0.30 1.58
N ILE A 65 -9.87 -1.19 2.30
CA ILE A 65 -10.01 -2.64 2.14
C ILE A 65 -11.42 -3.09 2.55
N VAL A 66 -11.89 -2.68 3.73
CA VAL A 66 -13.22 -3.04 4.25
C VAL A 66 -14.33 -2.60 3.29
N ASN A 67 -14.18 -1.43 2.69
CA ASN A 67 -15.14 -0.86 1.76
C ASN A 67 -14.91 -1.27 0.29
N ASN A 68 -13.91 -2.10 -0.02
CA ASN A 68 -13.61 -2.46 -1.40
C ASN A 68 -14.70 -3.35 -2.00
N LYS A 69 -15.32 -2.87 -3.08
CA LYS A 69 -16.32 -3.62 -3.86
C LYS A 69 -15.80 -4.03 -5.25
N ASN A 70 -14.63 -3.53 -5.65
CA ASN A 70 -14.04 -3.85 -6.95
C ASN A 70 -13.23 -5.14 -6.80
N LEU A 71 -13.90 -6.27 -7.06
CA LEU A 71 -13.37 -7.62 -6.99
C LEU A 71 -13.41 -8.23 -8.39
N THR A 72 -12.29 -8.16 -9.09
CA THR A 72 -12.15 -8.57 -10.48
C THR A 72 -11.29 -9.82 -10.60
N ILE A 73 -11.49 -10.58 -11.68
CA ILE A 73 -10.53 -11.58 -12.12
C ILE A 73 -9.39 -10.83 -12.82
N PRO A 74 -8.13 -10.97 -12.36
CA PRO A 74 -7.01 -10.25 -12.95
C PRO A 74 -6.73 -10.70 -14.37
N THR A 75 -6.21 -9.79 -15.20
CA THR A 75 -5.74 -10.09 -16.56
C THR A 75 -4.22 -10.22 -16.55
N PRO A 76 -3.65 -11.44 -16.69
CA PRO A 76 -2.20 -11.62 -16.70
C PRO A 76 -1.52 -10.80 -17.80
N LEU A 77 -0.34 -10.28 -17.50
CA LEU A 77 0.48 -9.55 -18.48
C LEU A 77 1.56 -10.47 -19.04
N ASP A 78 1.77 -10.38 -20.34
CA ASP A 78 2.91 -11.01 -20.99
C ASP A 78 4.19 -10.27 -20.64
N ARG A 79 5.27 -11.04 -20.49
CA ARG A 79 6.60 -10.50 -20.15
C ARG A 79 7.28 -9.76 -21.31
N THR A 80 6.70 -9.83 -22.50
CA THR A 80 7.34 -9.51 -23.79
C THR A 80 6.77 -8.29 -24.50
N ARG A 81 5.99 -7.43 -23.83
CA ARG A 81 5.55 -6.14 -24.39
C ARG A 81 5.56 -5.01 -23.38
#